data_AF-A0A9Q1L9B0-F1
#
_entry.id   AF-A0A9Q1L9B0-F1
#
_cell.length_a   1.000
_cell.length_b   1.000
_cell.length_c   1.000
_cell.angle_alpha   90.00
_cell.angle_beta   90.00
_cell.angle_gamma   90.00
#
_symmetry.space_group_name_H-M   'P 1'
#
loop_
_entity.id
_entity.type
_entity.pdbx_description
1 polymer ?
#
loop_
_entity_poly.entity_id
_entity_poly.type
_entity_poly.pdbx_seq_one_letter_code
_entity_poly.pdbx_strand_id
1 'polypeptide(L)'
;MKFSSTVCIFFFIMALTIWSSGEIPIAEALTPAECKAERTILVNACKSVVTRRPPSPFCCQRLRLTHIQCVCSVITPKLAALVDVKYAIKVIQSCGRQVPRHFKCGSITTP
;
A
#
# COMPACT_ATOMS: atom_id res chain seq x y z
N MET A 1 -48.10 17.01 -14.07
CA MET A 1 -46.91 16.41 -13.42
C MET A 1 -46.94 16.79 -11.94
N LYS A 2 -47.30 15.86 -11.04
CA LYS A 2 -47.37 16.09 -9.59
C LYS A 2 -46.02 15.67 -9.00
N PHE A 3 -45.12 16.62 -8.78
CA PHE A 3 -43.93 16.37 -7.98
C PHE A 3 -44.38 16.17 -6.54
N SER A 4 -44.36 14.90 -6.09
CA SER A 4 -44.77 14.52 -4.75
C SER A 4 -43.89 15.24 -3.73
N SER A 5 -44.52 15.86 -2.73
CA SER A 5 -43.85 16.61 -1.66
C SER A 5 -42.74 15.78 -0.97
N THR A 6 -42.91 14.46 -0.91
CA THR A 6 -41.92 13.50 -0.41
C THR A 6 -40.60 13.54 -1.19
N VAL A 7 -40.64 13.77 -2.51
CA VAL A 7 -39.44 13.85 -3.37
C VAL A 7 -38.65 15.12 -3.07
N CYS A 8 -39.34 16.25 -2.83
CA CYS A 8 -38.69 17.50 -2.45
C CYS A 8 -38.06 17.40 -1.05
N ILE A 9 -38.72 16.71 -0.11
CA ILE A 9 -38.20 16.48 1.25
C ILE A 9 -36.92 15.64 1.19
N PHE A 10 -36.88 14.55 0.41
CA PHE A 10 -35.68 13.74 0.24
C PHE A 10 -34.50 14.55 -0.35
N PHE A 11 -34.78 15.40 -1.35
CA PHE A 11 -33.75 16.23 -1.97
C PHE A 11 -33.18 17.27 -0.99
N PHE A 12 -34.03 17.86 -0.15
CA PHE A 12 -33.62 18.79 0.89
C PHE A 12 -32.80 18.12 2.01
N ILE A 13 -33.18 16.91 2.45
CA ILE A 13 -32.43 16.16 3.47
C ILE A 13 -31.04 15.81 2.97
N MET A 14 -30.91 15.35 1.72
CA MET A 14 -29.60 15.09 1.11
C MET A 14 -28.74 16.35 1.04
N ALA A 15 -29.30 17.49 0.61
CA ALA A 15 -28.58 18.76 0.55
C ALA A 15 -28.09 19.25 1.92
N LEU A 16 -28.87 19.04 2.99
CA LEU A 16 -28.51 19.47 4.35
C LEU A 16 -27.41 18.60 4.98
N THR A 17 -27.35 17.29 4.66
CA THR A 17 -26.28 16.41 5.16
C THR A 17 -24.90 16.73 4.57
N ILE A 18 -24.85 17.30 3.36
CA ILE A 18 -23.60 17.60 2.62
C ILE A 18 -22.82 18.76 3.26
N TRP A 19 -23.46 19.65 4.01
CA TRP A 19 -22.75 20.74 4.71
C TRP A 19 -22.10 20.35 6.03
N SER A 20 -22.25 19.10 6.48
CA SER A 20 -21.70 18.62 7.77
C SER A 20 -20.64 17.53 7.67
N SER A 21 -20.23 17.13 6.46
CA SER A 21 -19.19 16.12 6.31
C SER A 21 -17.82 16.80 6.19
N GLY A 22 -17.09 16.81 7.31
CA GLY A 22 -15.64 16.68 7.22
C GLY A 22 -15.32 15.53 6.26
N GLU A 23 -14.28 15.70 5.45
CA GLU A 23 -13.86 14.70 4.47
C GLU A 23 -13.70 13.36 5.19
N ILE A 24 -14.61 12.41 4.91
CA ILE A 24 -14.37 11.01 5.26
C ILE A 24 -13.33 10.56 4.24
N PRO A 25 -12.08 10.28 4.64
CA PRO A 25 -11.17 9.62 3.72
C PRO A 25 -11.78 8.25 3.44
N ILE A 26 -12.42 8.13 2.28
CA ILE A 26 -12.65 6.84 1.64
C ILE A 26 -11.26 6.24 1.47
N ALA A 27 -10.86 5.40 2.42
CA ALA A 27 -9.78 4.48 2.19
C ALA A 27 -10.28 3.57 1.06
N GLU A 28 -9.90 3.88 -0.17
CA GLU A 28 -9.99 2.93 -1.27
C GLU A 28 -9.29 1.66 -0.80
N ALA A 29 -10.07 0.67 -0.39
CA ALA A 29 -9.55 -0.60 0.02
C ALA A 29 -8.95 -1.24 -1.24
N LEU A 30 -7.61 -1.22 -1.36
CA LEU A 30 -6.88 -1.86 -2.44
C LEU A 30 -7.43 -3.25 -2.68
N THR A 31 -7.78 -3.55 -3.93
CA THR A 31 -8.31 -4.86 -4.24
C THR A 31 -7.19 -5.91 -4.15
N PRO A 32 -7.51 -7.17 -3.81
CA PRO A 32 -6.52 -8.26 -3.83
C PRO A 32 -5.81 -8.41 -5.19
N ALA A 33 -6.51 -8.06 -6.28
CA ALA A 33 -5.97 -8.08 -7.65
C ALA A 33 -4.91 -7.00 -7.88
N GLU A 34 -5.14 -5.77 -7.43
CA GLU A 34 -4.16 -4.68 -7.51
C GLU A 34 -2.91 -5.02 -6.70
N CYS A 35 -3.08 -5.56 -5.49
CA CYS A 35 -1.95 -6.04 -4.71
C CYS A 35 -1.14 -7.11 -5.45
N LYS A 36 -1.78 -8.04 -6.17
CA LYS A 36 -1.08 -9.07 -6.96
C LYS A 36 -0.23 -8.45 -8.06
N ALA A 37 -0.76 -7.46 -8.77
CA ALA A 37 -0.02 -6.73 -9.80
C ALA A 37 1.16 -5.95 -9.19
N GLU A 38 0.92 -5.18 -8.12
CA GLU A 38 1.96 -4.44 -7.42
C GLU A 38 3.12 -5.32 -6.97
N ARG A 39 2.81 -6.48 -6.38
CA ARG A 39 3.80 -7.47 -5.92
C ARG A 39 4.64 -8.00 -7.07
N THR A 40 3.99 -8.37 -8.17
CA THR A 40 4.69 -8.94 -9.34
C THR A 40 5.69 -7.93 -9.90
N ILE A 41 5.27 -6.68 -10.04
CA ILE A 41 6.14 -5.59 -10.50
C ILE A 41 7.28 -5.37 -9.49
N LEU A 42 6.99 -5.36 -8.19
CA LEU A 42 7.99 -5.13 -7.15
C LEU A 42 9.07 -6.23 -7.13
N VAL A 43 8.66 -7.51 -7.18
CA VAL A 43 9.60 -8.65 -7.18
C VAL A 43 10.48 -8.62 -8.43
N ASN A 44 9.91 -8.33 -9.60
CA ASN A 44 10.67 -8.23 -10.83
C ASN A 44 11.64 -7.05 -10.82
N ALA A 45 11.19 -5.88 -10.34
CA ALA A 45 12.02 -4.68 -10.26
C ALA A 45 13.18 -4.80 -9.27
N CYS A 46 12.93 -5.44 -8.11
CA CYS A 46 13.86 -5.48 -6.98
C CYS A 46 14.59 -6.82 -6.83
N LYS A 47 14.58 -7.70 -7.84
CA LYS A 47 15.28 -8.99 -7.82
C LYS A 47 16.78 -8.84 -7.51
N SER A 48 17.41 -7.71 -7.90
CA SER A 48 18.81 -7.41 -7.60
C SER A 48 19.10 -7.29 -6.10
N VAL A 49 18.12 -6.89 -5.29
CA VAL A 49 18.27 -6.75 -3.84
C VAL A 49 18.50 -8.09 -3.17
N VAL A 50 17.90 -9.17 -3.71
CA VAL A 50 18.10 -10.55 -3.23
C VAL A 50 19.58 -10.96 -3.36
N THR A 51 20.24 -10.54 -4.44
CA THR A 51 21.65 -10.85 -4.71
C THR A 51 22.62 -9.80 -4.18
N ARG A 52 22.19 -8.95 -3.23
CA ARG A 52 22.96 -7.84 -2.64
C ARG A 52 23.53 -6.85 -3.67
N ARG A 53 22.91 -6.76 -4.84
CA ARG A 53 23.24 -5.75 -5.85
C ARG A 53 22.45 -4.47 -5.59
N PRO A 54 22.99 -3.30 -5.96
CA PRO A 54 22.30 -2.04 -5.76
C PRO A 54 20.92 -2.04 -6.44
N PRO A 55 19.93 -1.34 -5.86
CA PRO A 55 18.59 -1.24 -6.44
C PRO A 55 18.67 -0.46 -7.76
N SER A 56 17.84 -0.85 -8.73
CA SER A 56 17.60 -0.01 -9.90
C SER A 56 16.76 1.22 -9.51
N PRO A 57 16.81 2.32 -10.28
CA PRO A 57 15.93 3.47 -10.08
C PRO A 57 14.44 3.06 -10.09
N PHE A 58 14.09 2.12 -10.97
CA PHE A 58 12.74 1.56 -11.05
C PHE A 58 12.35 0.79 -9.77
N CYS A 59 13.27 0.01 -9.18
CA CYS A 59 13.03 -0.64 -7.89
C CYS A 59 12.74 0.39 -6.79
N CYS A 60 13.54 1.45 -6.68
CA CYS A 60 13.29 2.50 -5.69
C CYS A 60 11.95 3.21 -5.91
N GLN A 61 11.57 3.48 -7.16
CA GLN A 61 10.25 4.06 -7.47
C GLN A 61 9.12 3.14 -7.01
N ARG A 62 9.22 1.83 -7.27
CA ARG A 62 8.22 0.86 -6.81
C ARG A 62 8.16 0.79 -5.29
N LEU A 63 9.30 0.74 -4.59
CA LEU A 63 9.35 0.72 -3.12
C LEU A 63 8.67 1.95 -2.48
N ARG A 64 8.72 3.11 -3.14
CA ARG A 64 8.03 4.33 -2.67
C ARG A 64 6.53 4.26 -2.84
N LEU A 65 6.06 3.68 -3.95
CA LEU A 65 4.65 3.67 -4.35
C LEU A 65 3.88 2.46 -3.83
N THR A 66 4.56 1.34 -3.57
CA THR A 66 3.89 0.10 -3.13
C THR A 66 3.27 0.25 -1.76
N HIS A 67 2.05 -0.26 -1.63
CA HIS A 67 1.32 -0.25 -0.37
C HIS A 67 1.82 -1.36 0.55
N ILE A 68 2.13 -1.01 1.81
CA ILE A 68 2.68 -1.97 2.78
C ILE A 68 1.73 -3.15 3.03
N GLN A 69 0.43 -2.89 2.99
CA GLN A 69 -0.67 -3.86 3.07
C GLN A 69 -0.53 -4.95 1.99
N CYS A 70 -0.12 -4.58 0.77
CA CYS A 70 0.10 -5.52 -0.31
C CYS A 70 1.41 -6.30 -0.11
N VAL A 71 2.47 -5.70 0.43
CA VAL A 71 3.79 -6.33 0.50
C VAL A 71 3.89 -7.38 1.62
N CYS A 72 3.26 -7.16 2.78
CA CYS A 72 3.50 -8.04 3.93
C CYS A 72 3.09 -9.50 3.72
N SER A 73 2.08 -9.77 2.91
CA SER A 73 1.66 -11.15 2.62
C SER A 73 2.59 -11.91 1.65
N VAL A 74 3.47 -11.22 0.90
CA VAL A 74 4.50 -11.90 0.08
C VAL A 74 5.81 -12.14 0.82
N ILE A 75 5.98 -11.50 1.99
CA ILE A 75 7.10 -11.75 2.90
C ILE A 75 6.88 -13.11 3.59
N THR A 76 7.14 -14.17 2.83
CA THR A 76 7.08 -15.56 3.29
C THR A 76 8.40 -15.96 3.96
N PRO A 77 8.42 -17.03 4.78
CA PRO A 77 9.65 -17.51 5.41
C PRO A 77 10.70 -17.93 4.37
N LYS A 78 10.24 -18.50 3.24
CA LYS A 78 11.10 -18.88 2.12
C LYS A 78 11.81 -17.69 1.51
N LEU A 79 11.11 -16.56 1.33
CA LEU A 79 11.73 -15.33 0.84
C LEU A 79 12.68 -14.72 1.89
N ALA A 80 12.26 -14.72 3.16
CA ALA A 80 13.09 -14.22 4.26
C ALA A 80 14.41 -14.99 4.41
N ALA A 81 14.42 -16.30 4.09
CA ALA A 81 15.63 -17.12 4.10
C ALA A 81 16.61 -16.78 2.95
N LEU A 82 16.13 -16.21 1.85
CA LEU A 82 16.94 -15.87 0.67
C LEU A 82 17.46 -14.44 0.69
N VAL A 83 16.85 -13.55 1.48
CA VAL A 83 17.12 -12.12 1.48
C VAL A 83 17.80 -11.70 2.77
N ASP A 84 18.87 -10.93 2.66
CA ASP A 84 19.41 -10.23 3.82
C ASP A 84 18.46 -9.09 4.23
N VAL A 85 17.70 -9.34 5.29
CA VAL A 85 16.70 -8.40 5.82
C VAL A 85 17.33 -7.06 6.21
N LYS A 86 18.52 -7.05 6.81
CA LYS A 86 19.19 -5.81 7.21
C LYS A 86 19.61 -5.00 5.99
N TYR A 87 20.12 -5.67 4.96
CA TYR A 87 20.45 -5.03 3.69
C TYR A 87 19.20 -4.49 2.99
N ALA A 88 18.13 -5.28 2.92
CA ALA A 88 16.87 -4.86 2.29
C ALA A 88 16.27 -3.62 2.99
N ILE A 89 16.29 -3.58 4.32
CA ILE A 89 15.84 -2.40 5.08
C ILE A 89 16.69 -1.16 4.75
N LYS A 90 18.02 -1.31 4.69
CA LYS A 90 18.91 -0.20 4.28
C LYS A 90 18.62 0.28 2.87
N VAL A 91 18.36 -0.65 1.93
CA VAL A 91 17.97 -0.30 0.56
C VAL A 91 16.67 0.50 0.55
N ILE A 92 15.64 0.04 1.26
CA ILE A 92 14.34 0.73 1.35
C ILE A 92 14.51 2.15 1.92
N GLN A 93 15.30 2.28 2.99
CA GLN A 93 15.63 3.58 3.60
C GLN A 93 16.42 4.48 2.65
N SER A 94 17.42 3.94 1.93
CA SER A 94 18.19 4.69 0.92
C SER A 94 17.35 5.13 -0.27
N CYS A 95 16.31 4.36 -0.62
CA CYS A 95 15.32 4.75 -1.59
C CYS A 95 14.37 5.83 -1.01
N GLY A 96 14.49 6.28 0.24
CA GLY A 96 13.69 7.36 0.81
C GLY A 96 12.34 6.91 1.39
N ARG A 97 12.13 5.61 1.60
CA ARG A 97 10.93 5.08 2.26
C ARG A 97 11.26 4.78 3.72
N GLN A 98 10.51 5.37 4.65
CA GLN A 98 10.66 5.06 6.07
C GLN A 98 10.09 3.68 6.39
N VAL A 99 10.85 2.91 7.17
CA VAL A 99 10.46 1.60 7.67
C VAL A 99 10.18 1.74 9.16
N PRO A 100 8.96 1.48 9.65
CA PRO A 100 8.65 1.55 11.07
C PRO A 100 9.49 0.49 11.83
N ARG A 101 9.95 0.84 13.03
CA ARG A 101 10.69 -0.09 13.91
C ARG A 101 9.72 -1.09 14.54
N HIS A 102 10.21 -2.30 14.84
CA HIS A 102 9.44 -3.36 15.49
C HIS A 102 8.11 -3.70 14.78
N PHE A 103 8.06 -3.50 13.46
CA PHE A 103 6.89 -3.75 12.65
C PHE A 103 6.93 -5.17 12.09
N LYS A 104 5.87 -5.93 12.36
CA LYS A 104 5.71 -7.28 11.82
C LYS A 104 5.09 -7.22 10.43
N CYS A 105 5.81 -7.71 9.44
CA CYS A 105 5.39 -7.77 8.05
C CYS A 105 5.57 -9.19 7.53
N GLY A 106 4.47 -9.95 7.48
CA GLY A 106 4.51 -11.37 7.16
C GLY A 106 5.35 -12.15 8.16
N SER A 107 6.43 -12.77 7.66
CA SER A 107 7.34 -13.61 8.46
C SER A 107 8.55 -12.86 9.02
N ILE A 108 8.70 -11.57 8.71
CA ILE A 108 9.82 -10.73 9.16
C ILE A 108 9.32 -9.69 10.15
N THR A 109 10.14 -9.42 11.17
CA THR A 109 9.97 -8.27 12.06
C THR A 109 11.13 -7.31 11.83
N THR A 110 10.83 -6.02 11.61
CA THR A 110 11.87 -5.00 11.50
C THR A 110 12.55 -4.79 12.86
N PRO A 111 13.88 -4.61 12.91
CA PRO A 111 14.61 -4.31 14.13
C PRO A 111 14.37 -2.87 14.62
#